data_AF-A0A242P1C6-F1
#
_entry.id   AF-A0A242P1C6-F1
#
_cell.length_a   1.000
_cell.length_b   1.000
_cell.length_c   1.000
_cell.angle_alpha   90.00
_cell.angle_beta   90.00
_cell.angle_gamma   90.00
#
_symmetry.space_group_name_H-M   'P 1'
#
loop_
_entity.id
_entity.type
_entity.pdbx_description
1 polymer ?
#
loop_
_entity_poly.entity_id
_entity_poly.type
_entity_poly.pdbx_seq_one_letter_code
_entity_poly.pdbx_strand_id
1 'polypeptide(L)' 'MFKNSDNQLSTVDSKGNSITYREFDVNNKIAGQSRDAERLIRGSDNSVYYTNNHYQTFIKLTK' A
#
# COMPACT_ATOMS: atom_id res chain seq x y z
N MET A 1 -9.30 1.52 1.73
CA MET A 1 -8.79 1.97 0.42
C MET A 1 -7.64 2.90 0.73
N PHE A 2 -6.49 2.73 0.09
CA PHE A 2 -5.36 3.60 0.38
C PHE A 2 -5.46 4.85 -0.49
N LYS A 3 -5.54 6.03 0.14
CA LYS A 3 -5.81 7.29 -0.58
C LYS A 3 -4.58 7.85 -1.30
N ASN A 4 -3.37 7.50 -0.87
CA ASN A 4 -2.13 8.11 -1.36
C ASN A 4 -2.16 9.66 -1.35
N SER A 5 -2.71 10.27 -0.30
CA SER A 5 -2.89 11.73 -0.22
C SER A 5 -1.59 12.52 -0.31
N ASP A 6 -0.51 11.92 0.18
CA ASP A 6 0.79 12.55 0.29
C ASP A 6 1.65 12.27 -0.96
N ASN A 7 1.06 11.61 -1.97
CA ASN A 7 1.70 11.27 -3.25
C ASN A 7 3.04 10.54 -3.12
N GLN A 8 3.20 9.72 -2.08
CA GLN A 8 4.41 8.93 -1.87
C GLN A 8 4.52 7.77 -2.87
N LEU A 9 3.38 7.27 -3.36
CA LEU A 9 3.31 6.30 -4.46
C LEU A 9 2.96 7.01 -5.78
N SER A 10 3.34 6.41 -6.91
CA SER A 10 3.04 6.94 -8.24
C SER A 10 1.53 7.16 -8.42
N THR A 11 1.13 8.32 -8.96
CA THR A 11 -0.30 8.62 -9.18
C THR A 11 -0.81 8.16 -10.54
N VAL A 12 0.10 7.85 -11.47
CA VAL A 12 -0.21 7.44 -12.84
C VAL A 12 0.62 6.23 -13.27
N ASP A 13 0.03 5.38 -14.11
CA ASP A 13 0.70 4.22 -14.70
C ASP A 13 1.57 4.61 -15.90
N SER A 14 2.23 3.62 -16.53
CA SER A 14 3.09 3.84 -17.70
C SER A 14 2.34 4.34 -18.95
N LYS A 15 1.02 4.30 -18.95
CA LYS A 15 0.14 4.80 -20.02
C LYS A 15 -0.51 6.14 -19.65
N GLY A 16 -0.22 6.69 -18.46
CA GLY A 16 -0.79 7.94 -17.97
C GLY A 16 -2.17 7.81 -17.31
N ASN A 17 -2.68 6.59 -17.08
CA ASN A 17 -3.95 6.41 -16.37
C ASN A 17 -3.76 6.58 -14.86
N SER A 18 -4.74 7.15 -14.16
CA SER A 18 -4.70 7.27 -12.71
C SER A 18 -4.64 5.89 -12.01
N ILE A 19 -3.76 5.76 -11.02
CA ILE A 19 -3.63 4.54 -10.22
C ILE A 19 -4.54 4.64 -9.00
N THR A 20 -5.30 3.57 -8.74
CA THR A 20 -6.04 3.39 -7.48
C THR A 20 -5.33 2.36 -6.60
N TYR A 21 -5.36 2.57 -5.29
CA TYR A 21 -4.66 1.73 -4.34
C TYR A 21 -5.60 1.08 -3.32
N ARG A 22 -5.37 -0.21 -3.07
CA ARG A 22 -6.00 -0.97 -1.99
C ARG A 22 -4.94 -1.38 -0.97
N GLU A 23 -5.30 -1.30 0.30
CA GLU A 23 -4.47 -1.74 1.42
C GLU A 23 -4.94 -3.09 1.96
N PHE A 24 -4.01 -3.85 2.49
CA PHE A 24 -4.23 -5.15 3.11
C PHE A 24 -3.32 -5.25 4.34
N ASP A 25 -3.82 -5.83 5.43
CA ASP A 25 -2.95 -6.20 6.54
C ASP A 25 -1.99 -7.30 6.09
N VAL A 26 -0.76 -7.26 6.59
CA VAL A 26 0.21 -8.35 6.38
C VAL A 26 -0.12 -9.51 7.30
N ASN A 27 -0.36 -9.22 8.58
CA ASN A 27 -0.66 -10.22 9.60
C ASN A 27 -2.17 -10.23 9.92
N ASN A 28 -2.64 -11.38 10.41
CA ASN A 28 -4.02 -11.50 10.89
C ASN A 28 -4.25 -10.59 12.10
N LYS A 29 -5.38 -9.89 12.12
CA LYS A 29 -5.80 -9.14 13.31
C LYS A 29 -6.05 -10.10 14.47
N ILE A 30 -5.34 -9.88 15.57
CA ILE A 30 -5.60 -10.58 16.83
C ILE A 30 -6.82 -9.93 17.51
N ALA A 31 -7.79 -10.75 17.94
CA ALA A 31 -8.98 -10.27 18.61
C ALA A 31 -8.62 -9.50 19.90
N GLY A 32 -9.27 -8.36 20.13
CA GLY A 32 -8.99 -7.49 21.28
C GLY A 32 -7.72 -6.63 21.15
N GLN A 33 -6.95 -6.76 20.08
CA GLN A 33 -5.76 -5.94 19.81
C GLN A 33 -5.98 -4.97 18.65
N SER A 34 -5.24 -3.86 18.68
CA SER A 34 -5.08 -2.98 17.53
C SER A 34 -4.34 -3.72 16.40
N ARG A 35 -4.55 -3.29 15.16
CA ARG A 35 -3.75 -3.77 14.03
C ARG A 35 -2.31 -3.30 14.21
N ASP A 36 -1.36 -4.11 13.74
CA ASP A 36 0.03 -3.70 13.64
C ASP A 36 0.24 -2.59 12.59
N ALA A 37 1.49 -2.20 12.37
CA ALA A 37 1.87 -1.17 11.42
C ALA A 37 2.07 -1.67 9.98
N GLU A 38 2.01 -2.99 9.74
CA GLU A 38 2.45 -3.61 8.50
C GLU A 38 1.33 -3.71 7.46
N ARG A 39 1.56 -3.20 6.25
CA ARG A 39 0.56 -3.23 5.18
C ARG A 39 1.17 -3.61 3.84
N LEU A 40 0.40 -4.34 3.05
CA LEU A 40 0.57 -4.43 1.59
C LEU A 40 -0.35 -3.43 0.90
N ILE A 41 0.19 -2.69 -0.05
CA ILE A 41 -0.56 -1.77 -0.91
C ILE A 41 -0.50 -2.30 -2.34
N ARG A 42 -1.65 -2.58 -2.95
CA ARG A 42 -1.75 -3.04 -4.34
C ARG A 42 -2.35 -1.94 -5.21
N GLY A 43 -1.61 -1.55 -6.25
CA GLY A 43 -2.05 -0.62 -7.29
C GLY A 43 -2.84 -1.32 -8.39
N SER A 44 -3.74 -0.57 -9.04
CA SER A 44 -4.47 -1.03 -10.23
C SER A 44 -3.56 -1.28 -11.44
N ASP A 45 -2.33 -0.77 -11.41
CA ASP A 45 -1.25 -1.01 -12.37
C ASP A 45 -0.45 -2.30 -12.11
N ASN A 46 -0.90 -3.13 -11.16
CA ASN A 46 -0.21 -4.32 -10.64
C ASN A 46 1.06 -4.04 -9.82
N SER A 47 1.35 -2.80 -9.47
CA SER A 47 2.37 -2.50 -8.47
C SER A 47 1.98 -3.06 -7.09
N VAL A 48 2.96 -3.52 -6.33
CA VAL A 48 2.79 -3.93 -4.94
C VAL A 48 3.85 -3.24 -4.09
N TYR A 49 3.42 -2.67 -2.98
CA TYR A 49 4.29 -2.03 -2.00
C TYR A 49 4.06 -2.64 -0.63
N TYR A 50 5.11 -2.67 0.18
CA TYR A 50 5.07 -3.03 1.58
C TYR A 50 5.49 -1.84 2.43
N THR A 51 4.83 -1.65 3.57
CA THR A 51 5.23 -0.71 4.62
C THR A 51 5.24 -1.44 5.95
N ASN A 52 6.25 -1.19 6.78
CA ASN A 52 6.38 -1.74 8.14
C ASN A 52 6.21 -0.68 9.24
N ASN A 53 5.95 0.56 8.85
CA ASN A 53 5.93 1.72 9.74
C ASN A 53 4.66 2.55 9.55
N HIS A 54 3.55 1.90 9.22
CA HIS A 54 2.24 2.51 9.11
C HIS A 54 2.22 3.68 8.09
N TYR A 55 2.58 3.37 6.84
CA TYR A 55 2.53 4.27 5.68
C TYR A 55 3.56 5.40 5.66
N GLN A 56 4.59 5.39 6.52
CA GLN A 56 5.64 6.43 6.53
C GLN A 56 6.67 6.23 5.41
N THR A 57 7.03 4.98 5.13
CA THR A 57 7.87 4.61 3.99
C THR A 57 7.35 3.34 3.31
N PHE A 58 7.71 3.18 2.04
CA PHE A 58 7.27 2.07 1.21
C PHE A 58 8.44 1.40 0.51
N ILE A 59 8.44 0.07 0.52
CA ILE A 59 9.32 -0.79 -0.26
C ILE A 59 8.50 -1.30 -1.44
N LYS A 60 8.92 -1.00 -2.67
CA LYS A 60 8.30 -1.58 -3.86
C LYS A 60 8.74 -3.03 -3.98
N LEU A 61 7.78 -3.96 -4.04
CA LEU A 61 8.06 -5.36 -4.25
C LEU A 61 8.19 -5.61 -5.75
N THR A 62 9.38 -6.04 -6.16
CA THR A 62 9.67 -6.51 -7.52
C THR A 62 9.89 -8.01 -7.48
N LYS A 63 9.58 -8.69 -8.59
CA LYS A 63 10.01 -10.08 -8.79
C LYS A 63 11.50 -10.14 -9.09
#